data_AF-A0A7X2T2W1-F1
#
_entry.id   AF-A0A7X2T2W1-F1
#
_cell.length_a   1.000
_cell.length_b   1.000
_cell.length_c   1.000
_cell.angle_alpha   90.00
_cell.angle_beta   90.00
_cell.angle_gamma   90.00
#
_symmetry.space_group_name_H-M   'P 1'
#
loop_
_entity.id
_entity.type
_entity.pdbx_description
1 polymer ?
#
loop_
_entity_poly.entity_id
_entity_poly.type
_entity_poly.pdbx_seq_one_letter_code
_entity_poly.pdbx_strand_id
1 'polypeptide(L)'
;MELKKVKLKCCKNWNICTSLWFKEDIDIDLLKKALLISLNRIDALNIHLTEINKNIKQYLSDEKYRDIEVLDYSDKSIEEIKQEFNKRACVEMKWKDCNLIDVVIAKVPENRVALCVVVNHVIADAWGLTVFMKDALEVYLSLREGKDLPEKPASFLKVIEEELKYTDSQKMKDDEEYWKSVFDEAPSYSSVNRKNVGKKYGRISLDFTSTAKIITLPKEEVQVVNDYCKKNRISPQVLFILAMYCYLSMLNNKDELLINNALSI
;
A
#
# COMPACT_ATOMS: atom_id res chain seq x y z
N MET A 1 1.69 29.08 3.32
CA MET A 1 1.63 27.59 3.28
C MET A 1 0.66 27.13 4.37
N GLU A 2 -0.62 26.94 4.04
CA GLU A 2 -1.59 26.42 5.00
C GLU A 2 -1.33 24.92 5.22
N LEU A 3 -0.77 24.61 6.38
CA LEU A 3 -0.52 23.25 6.81
C LEU A 3 -1.85 22.62 7.27
N LYS A 4 -2.53 21.88 6.40
CA LYS A 4 -3.64 21.00 6.83
C LYS A 4 -3.07 19.86 7.67
N LYS A 5 -3.12 20.00 9.00
CA LYS A 5 -2.83 18.91 9.94
C LYS A 5 -4.00 17.93 9.93
N VAL A 6 -3.95 16.93 9.05
CA VAL A 6 -4.79 15.74 9.21
C VAL A 6 -4.06 14.81 10.18
N LYS A 7 -4.58 14.67 11.41
CA LYS A 7 -4.12 13.64 12.33
C LYS A 7 -4.74 12.31 11.92
N LEU A 8 -4.01 11.50 11.16
CA LEU A 8 -4.35 10.10 11.01
C LEU A 8 -3.85 9.37 12.25
N LYS A 9 -4.77 8.93 13.12
CA LYS A 9 -4.43 8.01 14.21
C LYS A 9 -4.30 6.62 13.58
N CYS A 10 -3.08 6.14 13.42
CA CYS A 10 -2.86 4.80 12.92
C CYS A 10 -3.16 3.79 14.03
N CYS A 11 -3.94 2.78 13.68
CA CYS A 11 -4.42 1.75 14.59
C CYS A 11 -3.44 0.58 14.65
N LYS A 12 -3.61 -0.32 15.62
CA LYS A 12 -2.71 -1.47 15.87
C LYS A 12 -2.78 -2.55 14.78
N ASN A 13 -3.15 -2.20 13.56
CA ASN A 13 -3.46 -3.13 12.49
C ASN A 13 -2.63 -2.83 11.25
N TRP A 14 -2.10 -3.87 10.64
CA TRP A 14 -1.32 -3.81 9.41
C TRP A 14 -2.26 -3.77 8.20
N ASN A 15 -3.04 -2.71 8.09
CA ASN A 15 -3.97 -2.53 6.97
C ASN A 15 -3.50 -1.37 6.08
N ILE A 16 -3.65 -1.54 4.76
CA ILE A 16 -3.60 -0.45 3.80
C ILE A 16 -5.04 -0.06 3.48
N CYS A 17 -5.32 1.24 3.46
CA CYS A 17 -6.60 1.77 3.04
C CYS A 17 -6.40 2.72 1.86
N THR A 18 -7.20 2.53 0.81
CA THR A 18 -7.28 3.45 -0.33
C THR A 18 -8.73 3.79 -0.62
N SER A 19 -8.96 4.99 -1.15
CA SER A 19 -10.29 5.39 -1.60
C SER A 19 -10.23 6.03 -2.98
N LEU A 20 -11.11 5.62 -3.89
CA LEU A 20 -11.37 6.32 -5.15
C LEU A 20 -12.65 7.13 -5.04
N TRP A 21 -12.61 8.34 -5.59
CA TRP A 21 -13.73 9.26 -5.63
C TRP A 21 -14.03 9.54 -7.10
N PHE A 22 -15.16 9.01 -7.58
CA PHE A 22 -15.55 9.15 -8.98
C PHE A 22 -16.14 10.53 -9.22
N LYS A 23 -15.73 11.17 -10.31
CA LYS A 23 -16.33 12.45 -10.74
C LYS A 23 -17.48 12.24 -11.71
N GLU A 24 -17.43 11.11 -12.40
CA GLU A 24 -18.38 10.63 -13.39
C GLU A 24 -19.53 9.90 -12.72
N ASP A 25 -20.66 9.81 -13.42
CA ASP A 25 -21.77 8.97 -13.01
C ASP A 25 -21.38 7.49 -13.12
N ILE A 26 -21.55 6.77 -12.01
CA ILE A 26 -21.20 5.35 -11.89
C ILE A 26 -22.47 4.54 -11.67
N ASP A 27 -22.65 3.52 -12.51
CA ASP A 27 -23.64 2.47 -12.25
C ASP A 27 -23.11 1.57 -11.12
N ILE A 28 -23.76 1.66 -9.96
CA ILE A 28 -23.36 0.94 -8.74
C ILE A 28 -23.47 -0.58 -8.92
N ASP A 29 -24.49 -1.06 -9.64
CA ASP A 29 -24.71 -2.50 -9.82
C ASP A 29 -23.65 -3.09 -10.76
N LEU A 30 -23.28 -2.36 -11.82
CA LEU A 30 -22.18 -2.73 -12.69
C LEU A 30 -20.83 -2.65 -11.97
N LEU A 31 -20.57 -1.59 -11.19
CA LEU A 31 -19.34 -1.48 -10.40
C LEU A 31 -19.21 -2.63 -9.41
N LYS A 32 -20.30 -2.98 -8.72
CA LYS A 32 -20.35 -4.11 -7.80
C LYS A 32 -20.02 -5.43 -8.49
N LYS A 33 -20.63 -5.70 -9.66
CA LYS A 33 -20.30 -6.88 -10.48
C LYS A 33 -18.83 -6.90 -10.88
N ALA A 34 -18.29 -5.76 -11.31
CA ALA A 34 -16.91 -5.65 -11.75
C ALA A 34 -15.90 -5.92 -10.61
N LEU A 35 -16.17 -5.36 -9.43
CA LEU A 35 -15.36 -5.60 -8.23
C LEU A 35 -15.41 -7.08 -7.82
N LEU A 36 -16.58 -7.72 -7.83
CA LEU A 36 -16.72 -9.15 -7.51
C LEU A 36 -15.95 -10.04 -8.51
N ILE A 37 -16.00 -9.73 -9.80
CA ILE A 37 -15.22 -10.44 -10.82
C ILE A 37 -13.72 -10.31 -10.52
N SER A 38 -13.26 -9.09 -10.23
CA SER A 38 -11.85 -8.79 -10.00
C SER A 38 -11.33 -9.44 -8.71
N LEU A 39 -12.09 -9.35 -7.61
CA LEU A 39 -11.80 -10.00 -6.34
C LEU A 39 -11.61 -11.52 -6.49
N ASN A 40 -12.47 -12.16 -7.29
CA ASN A 40 -12.48 -13.61 -7.44
C ASN A 40 -11.46 -14.15 -8.45
N ARG A 41 -10.89 -13.30 -9.32
CA ARG A 41 -9.93 -13.70 -10.37
C ARG A 41 -8.47 -13.31 -10.07
N ILE A 42 -8.23 -12.50 -9.05
CA ILE A 42 -6.89 -12.14 -8.58
C ILE A 42 -6.51 -13.08 -7.42
N ASP A 43 -5.62 -14.03 -7.69
CA ASP A 43 -5.28 -15.10 -6.75
C ASP A 43 -4.78 -14.56 -5.39
N ALA A 44 -3.99 -13.48 -5.39
CA ALA A 44 -3.45 -12.87 -4.17
C ALA A 44 -4.55 -12.43 -3.17
N LEU A 45 -5.70 -11.97 -3.68
CA LEU A 45 -6.84 -11.53 -2.87
C LEU A 45 -7.66 -12.70 -2.30
N ASN A 46 -7.34 -13.93 -2.71
CA ASN A 46 -7.96 -15.16 -2.22
C ASN A 46 -6.99 -15.97 -1.34
N ILE A 47 -5.84 -15.39 -0.97
CA ILE A 47 -4.91 -15.99 -0.01
C ILE A 47 -5.50 -15.86 1.40
N HIS A 48 -5.66 -17.00 2.05
CA HIS A 48 -6.02 -17.10 3.46
C HIS A 48 -4.81 -17.55 4.27
N LEU A 49 -4.76 -17.12 5.53
CA LEU A 49 -3.73 -17.52 6.48
C LEU A 49 -4.32 -18.50 7.49
N THR A 50 -3.53 -19.48 7.90
CA THR A 50 -3.89 -20.42 8.96
C THR A 50 -2.71 -20.70 9.87
N GLU A 51 -2.94 -21.42 10.97
CA GLU A 51 -1.90 -21.83 11.90
C GLU A 51 -1.90 -23.35 12.03
N ILE A 52 -0.77 -23.96 11.67
CA ILE A 52 -0.53 -25.39 11.79
C ILE A 52 0.75 -25.59 12.62
N ASN A 53 0.65 -26.30 13.74
CA ASN A 53 1.78 -26.55 14.64
C ASN A 53 2.55 -25.27 15.03
N LYS A 54 1.83 -24.19 15.38
CA LYS A 54 2.37 -22.86 15.72
C LYS A 54 3.13 -22.15 14.59
N ASN A 55 3.03 -22.64 13.35
CA ASN A 55 3.57 -21.97 12.18
C ASN A 55 2.42 -21.38 11.36
N ILE A 56 2.56 -20.10 11.00
CA ILE A 56 1.64 -19.47 10.06
C ILE A 56 1.91 -20.05 8.67
N LYS A 57 0.83 -20.46 8.01
CA LYS A 57 0.83 -20.99 6.65
C LYS A 57 -0.20 -20.23 5.84
N GLN A 58 0.00 -20.18 4.52
CA GLN A 58 -0.94 -19.59 3.59
C GLN A 58 -1.48 -20.65 2.64
N TYR A 59 -2.72 -20.47 2.18
CA TYR A 59 -3.33 -21.30 1.15
C TYR A 59 -4.27 -20.44 0.30
N LEU A 60 -4.58 -20.92 -0.91
CA LEU A 60 -5.60 -20.30 -1.75
C LEU A 60 -6.96 -20.82 -1.33
N SER A 61 -7.86 -19.92 -0.94
CA SER A 61 -9.23 -20.29 -0.58
C SER A 61 -10.11 -20.47 -1.80
N ASP A 62 -10.99 -21.47 -1.74
CA ASP A 62 -12.08 -21.65 -2.71
C ASP A 62 -13.30 -20.76 -2.39
N GLU A 63 -13.28 -20.07 -1.25
CA GLU A 63 -14.32 -19.10 -0.89
C GLU A 63 -14.34 -17.96 -1.90
N LYS A 64 -15.53 -17.68 -2.44
CA LYS A 64 -15.74 -16.60 -3.40
C LYS A 64 -16.42 -15.43 -2.73
N TYR A 65 -15.98 -14.22 -3.07
CA TYR A 65 -16.69 -12.99 -2.76
C TYR A 65 -18.03 -13.01 -3.48
N ARG A 66 -19.12 -12.85 -2.72
CA ARG A 66 -20.50 -12.91 -3.25
C ARG A 66 -21.23 -11.59 -3.20
N ASP A 67 -20.78 -10.69 -2.33
CA ASP A 67 -21.44 -9.42 -2.10
C ASP A 67 -20.44 -8.31 -1.78
N ILE A 68 -20.87 -7.07 -2.01
CA ILE A 68 -20.15 -5.84 -1.66
C ILE A 68 -21.17 -4.90 -1.03
N GLU A 69 -20.82 -4.44 0.16
CA GLU A 69 -21.63 -3.51 0.94
C GLU A 69 -21.72 -2.16 0.20
N VAL A 70 -22.94 -1.63 0.12
CA VAL A 70 -23.21 -0.30 -0.40
C VAL A 70 -23.70 0.58 0.74
N LEU A 71 -22.92 1.59 1.09
CA LEU A 71 -23.19 2.54 2.16
C LEU A 71 -23.84 3.80 1.56
N ASP A 72 -24.82 4.35 2.26
CA ASP A 72 -25.39 5.65 1.90
C ASP A 72 -24.87 6.73 2.83
N TYR A 73 -24.03 7.60 2.29
CA TYR A 73 -23.46 8.78 2.94
C TYR A 73 -23.81 10.06 2.20
N SER A 74 -24.91 10.06 1.43
CA SER A 74 -25.34 11.21 0.65
C SER A 74 -25.66 12.44 1.51
N ASP A 75 -25.92 12.24 2.80
CA ASP A 75 -26.22 13.26 3.82
C ASP A 75 -24.99 13.75 4.61
N LYS A 76 -23.81 13.13 4.43
CA LYS A 76 -22.57 13.46 5.17
C LYS A 76 -21.67 14.40 4.39
N SER A 77 -20.87 15.20 5.09
CA SER A 77 -19.77 15.94 4.46
C SER A 77 -18.64 15.00 4.00
N ILE A 78 -17.82 15.47 3.05
CA ILE A 78 -16.65 14.73 2.56
C ILE A 78 -15.68 14.42 3.71
N GLU A 79 -15.50 15.34 4.65
CA GLU A 79 -14.67 15.16 5.84
C GLU A 79 -15.17 14.05 6.75
N GLU A 80 -16.48 13.95 6.98
CA GLU A 80 -17.08 12.88 7.77
C GLU A 80 -16.92 11.52 7.09
N ILE A 81 -17.14 11.45 5.77
CA ILE A 81 -16.96 10.21 5.00
C ILE A 81 -15.50 9.73 5.09
N LYS A 82 -14.54 10.64 4.95
CA LYS A 82 -13.11 10.31 5.14
C LYS A 82 -12.82 9.82 6.55
N GLN A 83 -13.49 10.37 7.57
CA GLN A 83 -13.35 9.87 8.95
C GLN A 83 -13.92 8.45 9.09
N GLU A 84 -15.07 8.14 8.48
CA GLU A 84 -15.63 6.78 8.47
C GLU A 84 -14.72 5.79 7.75
N PHE A 85 -14.15 6.14 6.59
CA PHE A 85 -13.17 5.30 5.91
C PHE A 85 -11.91 5.05 6.76
N ASN A 86 -11.41 6.09 7.45
CA ASN A 86 -10.29 5.94 8.36
C ASN A 86 -10.62 5.05 9.58
N LYS A 87 -11.83 5.15 10.13
CA LYS A 87 -12.29 4.26 11.21
C LYS A 87 -12.34 2.81 10.72
N ARG A 88 -12.81 2.59 9.49
CA ARG A 88 -12.88 1.26 8.87
C ARG A 88 -11.50 0.64 8.65
N ALA A 89 -10.54 1.43 8.14
CA ALA A 89 -9.14 1.03 8.03
C ALA A 89 -8.51 0.58 9.36
N CYS A 90 -9.03 1.15 10.44
CA CYS A 90 -8.62 0.93 11.82
C CYS A 90 -9.27 -0.28 12.51
N VAL A 91 -10.24 -0.94 11.87
CA VAL A 91 -10.86 -2.17 12.39
C VAL A 91 -9.88 -3.32 12.23
N GLU A 92 -9.79 -4.16 13.26
CA GLU A 92 -8.95 -5.36 13.21
C GLU A 92 -9.57 -6.39 12.28
N MET A 93 -8.82 -6.81 11.26
CA MET A 93 -9.23 -7.88 10.36
C MET A 93 -8.96 -9.23 11.01
N LYS A 94 -10.00 -10.07 11.10
CA LYS A 94 -9.79 -11.49 11.38
C LYS A 94 -8.91 -12.07 10.27
N TRP A 95 -7.85 -12.76 10.66
CA TRP A 95 -6.85 -13.23 9.70
C TRP A 95 -6.88 -14.73 9.46
N LYS A 96 -7.30 -15.51 10.48
CA LYS A 96 -7.27 -16.97 10.41
C LYS A 96 -8.47 -17.47 9.62
N ASP A 97 -8.19 -18.13 8.49
CA ASP A 97 -9.17 -18.77 7.61
C ASP A 97 -10.29 -17.79 7.18
N CYS A 98 -9.89 -16.56 6.84
CA CYS A 98 -10.79 -15.45 6.50
C CYS A 98 -10.24 -14.63 5.33
N ASN A 99 -11.13 -13.95 4.61
CA ASN A 99 -10.75 -12.93 3.63
C ASN A 99 -10.01 -11.76 4.30
N LEU A 100 -8.94 -11.31 3.65
CA LEU A 100 -8.03 -10.27 4.16
C LEU A 100 -8.21 -8.93 3.42
N ILE A 101 -9.33 -8.74 2.73
CA ILE A 101 -9.70 -7.52 2.04
C ILE A 101 -11.18 -7.21 2.31
N ASP A 102 -11.48 -5.92 2.44
CA ASP A 102 -12.79 -5.36 2.67
C ASP A 102 -13.00 -4.21 1.69
N VAL A 103 -14.07 -4.31 0.91
CA VAL A 103 -14.39 -3.40 -0.20
C VAL A 103 -15.80 -2.87 0.02
N VAL A 104 -15.95 -1.54 -0.01
CA VAL A 104 -17.27 -0.90 0.09
C VAL A 104 -17.47 0.17 -0.95
N ILE A 105 -18.68 0.22 -1.49
CA ILE A 105 -19.14 1.31 -2.33
C ILE A 105 -19.90 2.29 -1.44
N ALA A 106 -19.62 3.58 -1.53
CA ALA A 106 -20.33 4.62 -0.80
C ALA A 106 -21.01 5.56 -1.79
N LYS A 107 -22.31 5.79 -1.62
CA LYS A 107 -23.00 6.95 -2.20
C LYS A 107 -22.59 8.15 -1.39
N VAL A 108 -22.16 9.22 -2.05
CA VAL A 108 -21.66 10.44 -1.42
C VAL A 108 -22.41 11.66 -1.98
N PRO A 109 -22.29 12.86 -1.38
CA PRO A 109 -23.00 14.04 -1.84
C PRO A 109 -22.82 14.33 -3.33
N GLU A 110 -23.74 15.11 -3.89
CA GLU A 110 -23.80 15.43 -5.33
C GLU A 110 -24.08 14.19 -6.21
N ASN A 111 -24.77 13.18 -5.68
CA ASN A 111 -25.09 11.91 -6.36
C ASN A 111 -23.86 11.17 -6.89
N ARG A 112 -22.72 11.33 -6.23
CA ARG A 112 -21.47 10.68 -6.64
C ARG A 112 -21.26 9.36 -5.91
N VAL A 113 -20.27 8.63 -6.40
CA VAL A 113 -19.84 7.36 -5.82
C VAL A 113 -18.39 7.46 -5.36
N ALA A 114 -18.10 6.86 -4.21
CA ALA A 114 -16.74 6.59 -3.76
C ALA A 114 -16.58 5.09 -3.50
N LEU A 115 -15.37 4.59 -3.65
CA LEU A 115 -14.99 3.22 -3.34
C LEU A 115 -13.93 3.27 -2.25
N CYS A 116 -14.12 2.52 -1.17
CA CYS A 116 -13.12 2.35 -0.12
C CYS A 116 -12.67 0.89 -0.10
N VAL A 117 -11.36 0.69 -0.11
CA VAL A 117 -10.72 -0.62 -0.08
C VAL A 117 -9.75 -0.64 1.09
N VAL A 118 -9.97 -1.57 2.00
CA VAL A 118 -9.07 -1.88 3.11
C VAL A 118 -8.54 -3.28 2.86
N VAL A 119 -7.23 -3.46 2.92
CA VAL A 119 -6.59 -4.77 2.77
C VAL A 119 -5.56 -4.96 3.87
N ASN A 120 -5.44 -6.18 4.38
CA ASN A 120 -4.33 -6.53 5.24
C ASN A 120 -3.03 -6.52 4.41
N HIS A 121 -2.05 -5.76 4.87
CA HIS A 121 -0.78 -5.51 4.17
C HIS A 121 0.03 -6.81 3.93
N VAL A 122 -0.32 -7.92 4.59
CA VAL A 122 0.31 -9.23 4.39
C VAL A 122 0.01 -9.84 3.01
N ILE A 123 -1.14 -9.53 2.39
CA ILE A 123 -1.51 -10.09 1.07
C ILE A 123 -1.40 -9.09 -0.09
N ALA A 124 -1.23 -7.80 0.20
CA ALA A 124 -1.13 -6.78 -0.83
C ALA A 124 -0.33 -5.56 -0.35
N ASP A 125 0.39 -4.95 -1.27
CA ASP A 125 1.00 -3.63 -1.12
C ASP A 125 0.25 -2.56 -1.95
N ALA A 126 0.81 -1.36 -2.05
CA ALA A 126 0.24 -0.30 -2.86
C ALA A 126 0.16 -0.65 -4.36
N TRP A 127 1.08 -1.47 -4.87
CA TRP A 127 1.09 -1.90 -6.26
C TRP A 127 0.01 -2.94 -6.52
N GLY A 128 -0.13 -3.95 -5.65
CA GLY A 128 -1.20 -4.94 -5.70
C GLY A 128 -2.60 -4.31 -5.65
N LEU A 129 -2.78 -3.29 -4.81
CA LEU A 129 -4.01 -2.48 -4.83
C LEU A 129 -4.20 -1.74 -6.15
N THR A 130 -3.14 -1.17 -6.74
CA THR A 130 -3.24 -0.51 -8.04
C THR A 130 -3.66 -1.48 -9.13
N VAL A 131 -3.13 -2.71 -9.13
CA VAL A 131 -3.55 -3.79 -10.05
C VAL A 131 -5.02 -4.12 -9.87
N PHE A 132 -5.48 -4.35 -8.63
CA PHE A 132 -6.89 -4.63 -8.34
C PHE A 132 -7.83 -3.53 -8.82
N MET A 133 -7.48 -2.27 -8.53
CA MET A 133 -8.34 -1.13 -8.90
C MET A 133 -8.38 -0.92 -10.41
N LYS A 134 -7.24 -1.08 -11.09
CA LYS A 134 -7.18 -1.03 -12.56
C LYS A 134 -8.06 -2.12 -13.16
N ASP A 135 -7.91 -3.35 -12.68
CA ASP A 135 -8.68 -4.51 -13.12
C ASP A 135 -10.19 -4.29 -12.99
N ALA A 136 -10.63 -3.83 -11.80
CA ALA A 136 -12.02 -3.54 -11.53
C ALA A 136 -12.61 -2.46 -12.45
N LEU A 137 -11.84 -1.43 -12.77
CA LEU A 137 -12.28 -0.37 -13.69
C LEU A 137 -12.33 -0.85 -15.14
N GLU A 138 -11.35 -1.63 -15.59
CA GLU A 138 -11.36 -2.19 -16.96
C GLU A 138 -12.50 -3.20 -17.16
N VAL A 139 -12.78 -4.04 -16.14
CA VAL A 139 -13.96 -4.92 -16.12
C VAL A 139 -15.24 -4.09 -16.14
N TYR A 140 -15.35 -3.04 -15.31
CA TYR A 140 -16.52 -2.17 -15.29
C TYR A 140 -16.79 -1.55 -16.66
N LEU A 141 -15.76 -1.00 -17.31
CA LEU A 141 -15.88 -0.42 -18.65
C LEU A 141 -16.33 -1.47 -19.68
N SER A 142 -15.76 -2.68 -19.63
CA SER A 142 -16.13 -3.77 -20.53
C SER A 142 -17.59 -4.19 -20.35
N LEU A 143 -18.05 -4.35 -19.10
CA LEU A 143 -19.44 -4.66 -18.79
C LEU A 143 -20.40 -3.55 -19.25
N ARG A 144 -20.03 -2.28 -19.02
CA ARG A 144 -20.83 -1.11 -19.43
C ARG A 144 -20.97 -1.00 -20.95
N GLU A 145 -19.93 -1.38 -21.69
CA GLU A 145 -19.89 -1.31 -23.15
C GLU A 145 -20.36 -2.62 -23.84
N GLY A 146 -20.67 -3.66 -23.07
CA GLY A 146 -21.04 -4.97 -23.61
C GLY A 146 -19.91 -5.68 -24.36
N LYS A 147 -18.66 -5.42 -23.95
CA LYS A 147 -17.44 -6.03 -24.52
C LYS A 147 -16.99 -7.23 -23.70
N ASP A 148 -16.12 -8.04 -24.30
CA ASP A 148 -15.43 -9.12 -23.59
C ASP A 148 -14.61 -8.58 -22.42
N LEU A 149 -14.49 -9.38 -21.36
CA LEU A 149 -13.68 -9.03 -20.20
C LEU A 149 -12.20 -8.90 -20.58
N PRO A 150 -11.47 -7.97 -19.95
CA PRO A 150 -10.03 -7.87 -20.17
C PRO A 150 -9.34 -9.14 -19.66
N GLU A 151 -8.16 -9.42 -20.20
CA GLU A 151 -7.31 -10.49 -19.70
C GLU A 151 -7.11 -10.36 -18.19
N LYS A 152 -7.10 -11.50 -17.50
CA LYS A 152 -6.88 -11.50 -16.05
C LYS A 152 -5.47 -10.99 -15.71
N PRO A 153 -5.28 -10.33 -14.56
CA PRO A 153 -3.95 -9.95 -14.09
C PRO A 153 -3.03 -11.17 -13.97
N ALA A 154 -1.72 -10.91 -14.01
CA ALA A 154 -0.72 -11.95 -13.80
C ALA A 154 -0.95 -12.65 -12.46
N SER A 155 -0.88 -13.99 -12.48
CA SER A 155 -1.09 -14.79 -11.29
C SER A 155 0.05 -14.61 -10.29
N PHE A 156 -0.29 -14.29 -9.04
CA PHE A 156 0.68 -14.22 -7.95
C PHE A 156 1.30 -15.59 -7.63
N LEU A 157 0.63 -16.70 -7.99
CA LEU A 157 1.20 -18.04 -7.82
C LEU A 157 2.47 -18.23 -8.65
N LYS A 158 2.57 -17.60 -9.83
CA LYS A 158 3.80 -17.63 -10.64
C LYS A 158 4.96 -16.94 -9.92
N VAL A 159 4.67 -15.83 -9.24
CA VAL A 159 5.67 -15.11 -8.43
C VAL A 159 6.14 -16.01 -7.28
N ILE A 160 5.22 -16.70 -6.60
CA ILE A 160 5.58 -17.67 -5.55
C ILE A 160 6.46 -18.80 -6.11
N GLU A 161 6.12 -19.36 -7.27
CA GLU A 161 6.93 -20.40 -7.91
C GLU A 161 8.34 -19.92 -8.28
N GLU A 162 8.47 -18.69 -8.78
CA GLU A 162 9.75 -18.05 -9.10
C GLU A 162 10.58 -17.77 -7.82
N GLU A 163 9.94 -17.29 -6.76
CA GLU A 163 10.59 -17.03 -5.47
C GLU A 163 11.11 -18.31 -4.79
N LEU A 164 10.33 -19.40 -4.86
CA LEU A 164 10.77 -20.71 -4.35
C LEU A 164 11.99 -21.22 -5.13
N LYS A 165 11.98 -21.09 -6.47
CA LYS A 165 13.14 -21.44 -7.30
C LYS A 165 14.37 -20.58 -6.98
N TYR A 166 14.16 -19.28 -6.75
CA TYR A 166 15.23 -18.37 -6.35
C TYR A 166 15.82 -18.77 -4.99
N THR A 167 14.98 -19.07 -4.00
CA THR A 167 15.41 -19.47 -2.65
C THR A 167 16.34 -20.68 -2.66
N ASP A 168 16.12 -21.64 -3.56
CA ASP A 168 16.95 -22.85 -3.70
C ASP A 168 18.13 -22.69 -4.69
N SER A 169 18.36 -21.49 -5.23
CA SER A 169 19.35 -21.25 -6.28
C SER A 169 20.74 -20.88 -5.76
N GLN A 170 21.76 -21.00 -6.62
CA GLN A 170 23.09 -20.44 -6.34
C GLN A 170 23.05 -18.91 -6.21
N LYS A 171 22.17 -18.25 -6.96
CA LYS A 171 22.02 -16.79 -6.91
C LYS A 171 21.63 -16.30 -5.51
N MET A 172 20.75 -17.00 -4.80
CA MET A 172 20.40 -16.66 -3.41
C MET A 172 21.61 -16.71 -2.48
N LYS A 173 22.52 -17.69 -2.67
CA LYS A 173 23.76 -17.78 -1.89
C LYS A 173 24.71 -16.62 -2.22
N ASP A 174 24.85 -16.30 -3.50
CA ASP A 174 25.70 -15.19 -3.95
C ASP A 174 25.17 -13.84 -3.41
N ASP A 175 23.84 -13.64 -3.45
CA ASP A 175 23.17 -12.45 -2.91
C ASP A 175 23.30 -12.40 -1.37
N GLU A 176 23.23 -13.54 -0.66
CA GLU A 176 23.48 -13.63 0.79
C GLU A 176 24.93 -13.28 1.15
N GLU A 177 25.92 -13.82 0.43
CA GLU A 177 27.34 -13.52 0.62
C GLU A 177 27.64 -12.05 0.38
N TYR A 178 27.06 -11.48 -0.68
CA TYR A 178 27.14 -10.05 -0.95
C TYR A 178 26.62 -9.23 0.23
N TRP A 179 25.40 -9.48 0.71
CA TRP A 179 24.85 -8.70 1.82
C TRP A 179 25.59 -8.88 3.13
N LYS A 180 26.14 -10.07 3.41
CA LYS A 180 27.05 -10.28 4.55
C LYS A 180 28.30 -9.42 4.44
N SER A 181 28.89 -9.32 3.26
CA SER A 181 30.07 -8.46 3.04
C SER A 181 29.76 -6.97 3.19
N VAL A 182 28.58 -6.54 2.75
CA VAL A 182 28.12 -5.14 2.88
C VAL A 182 27.89 -4.75 4.34
N PHE A 183 27.46 -5.69 5.18
CA PHE A 183 27.16 -5.47 6.60
C PHE A 183 28.13 -6.18 7.56
N ASP A 184 29.38 -6.42 7.12
CA ASP A 184 30.42 -7.04 7.96
C ASP A 184 30.79 -6.14 9.15
N GLU A 185 30.68 -4.82 8.96
CA GLU A 185 30.80 -3.83 10.03
C GLU A 185 29.44 -3.44 10.62
N ALA A 186 29.41 -3.17 11.94
CA ALA A 186 28.20 -2.73 12.60
C ALA A 186 27.70 -1.40 12.00
N PRO A 187 26.41 -1.31 11.62
CA PRO A 187 25.90 -0.14 10.94
C PRO A 187 25.98 1.10 11.84
N SER A 188 26.33 2.22 11.21
CA SER A 188 26.39 3.52 11.85
C SER A 188 24.98 3.98 12.22
N TYR A 189 24.62 3.91 13.51
CA TYR A 189 23.26 4.29 13.97
C TYR A 189 22.94 5.75 13.67
N SER A 190 21.78 5.98 13.07
CA SER A 190 21.27 7.30 12.71
C SER A 190 19.84 7.49 13.17
N SER A 191 19.45 8.73 13.48
CA SER A 191 18.12 9.02 14.00
C SER A 191 17.58 10.33 13.44
N VAL A 192 16.27 10.37 13.19
CA VAL A 192 15.52 11.59 12.92
C VAL A 192 15.24 12.40 14.20
N ASN A 193 15.29 11.74 15.36
CA ASN A 193 15.15 12.38 16.66
C ASN A 193 16.54 12.75 17.21
N ARG A 194 16.80 14.05 17.35
CA ARG A 194 18.06 14.61 17.88
C ARG A 194 18.50 14.00 19.21
N LYS A 195 17.55 13.62 20.09
CA LYS A 195 17.87 13.02 21.40
C LYS A 195 18.45 11.61 21.31
N ASN A 196 18.31 10.97 20.14
CA ASN A 196 18.72 9.59 19.89
C ASN A 196 19.86 9.47 18.88
N VAL A 197 20.41 10.60 18.41
CA VAL A 197 21.58 10.61 17.53
C VAL A 197 22.74 9.88 18.21
N GLY A 198 23.40 8.98 17.49
CA GLY A 198 24.53 8.17 17.98
C GLY A 198 24.16 7.05 18.95
N LYS A 199 22.89 6.88 19.32
CA LYS A 199 22.44 5.79 20.19
C LYS A 199 22.09 4.56 19.36
N LYS A 200 22.45 3.38 19.87
CA LYS A 200 21.99 2.10 19.32
C LYS A 200 20.46 2.06 19.31
N TYR A 201 19.87 1.52 18.25
CA TYR A 201 18.43 1.33 18.19
C TYR A 201 17.96 0.46 19.35
N GLY A 202 16.93 0.94 20.06
CA GLY A 202 16.25 0.15 21.08
C GLY A 202 15.46 -0.99 20.46
N ARG A 203 14.92 -1.86 21.32
CA ARG A 203 14.01 -2.94 20.88
C ARG A 203 12.80 -2.31 20.19
N ILE A 204 12.52 -2.71 18.95
CA ILE A 204 11.33 -2.27 18.22
C ILE A 204 10.12 -2.97 18.87
N SER A 205 9.22 -2.20 19.45
CA SER A 205 7.89 -2.69 19.81
C SER A 205 7.05 -2.76 18.55
N LEU A 206 6.44 -3.91 18.27
CA LEU A 206 5.39 -4.02 17.24
C LEU A 206 4.05 -3.46 17.75
N ASP A 207 3.93 -3.18 19.05
CA ASP A 207 2.82 -2.43 19.63
C ASP A 207 3.18 -0.93 19.66
N PHE A 208 2.82 -0.22 18.59
CA PHE A 208 3.01 1.22 18.48
C PHE A 208 1.80 1.91 17.87
N THR A 209 1.59 3.17 18.25
CA THR A 209 0.65 4.07 17.58
C THR A 209 1.44 4.99 16.67
N SER A 210 1.06 5.08 15.40
CA SER A 210 1.70 6.02 14.47
C SER A 210 0.78 7.20 14.16
N THR A 211 1.39 8.33 13.78
CA THR A 211 0.68 9.51 13.27
C THR A 211 1.34 9.95 11.98
N ALA A 212 0.56 10.12 10.93
CA ALA A 212 1.05 10.67 9.66
C ALA A 212 0.79 12.18 9.60
N LYS A 213 1.73 12.92 9.01
CA LYS A 213 1.54 14.32 8.62
C LYS A 213 1.66 14.39 7.09
N ILE A 214 0.58 14.83 6.45
CA ILE A 214 0.53 14.99 4.99
C ILE A 214 0.95 16.41 4.64
N ILE A 215 1.88 16.53 3.68
CA ILE A 215 2.32 17.81 3.12
C ILE A 215 2.09 17.73 1.61
N THR A 216 1.31 18.66 1.08
CA THR A 216 1.03 18.77 -0.36
C THR A 216 1.84 19.92 -0.93
N LEU A 217 2.64 19.63 -1.95
CA LEU A 217 3.40 20.66 -2.67
C LEU A 217 2.50 21.32 -3.72
N PRO A 218 2.48 22.67 -3.81
CA PRO A 218 1.84 23.40 -4.90
C PRO A 218 2.40 22.99 -6.27
N LYS A 219 1.57 23.10 -7.31
CA LYS A 219 1.94 22.75 -8.69
C LYS A 219 3.21 23.48 -9.16
N GLU A 220 3.37 24.74 -8.79
CA GLU A 220 4.54 25.55 -9.16
C GLU A 220 5.83 24.99 -8.55
N GLU A 221 5.82 24.59 -7.28
CA GLU A 221 6.96 23.96 -6.61
C GLU A 221 7.30 22.60 -7.22
N VAL A 222 6.27 21.81 -7.56
CA VAL A 222 6.45 20.53 -8.26
C VAL A 222 7.09 20.73 -9.64
N GLN A 223 6.72 21.80 -10.36
CA GLN A 223 7.32 22.10 -11.65
C GLN A 223 8.81 22.43 -11.52
N VAL A 224 9.19 23.23 -10.51
CA VAL A 224 10.61 23.53 -10.23
C VAL A 224 11.41 22.25 -9.97
N VAL A 225 10.86 21.32 -9.16
CA VAL A 225 11.49 20.01 -8.90
C VAL A 225 11.66 19.21 -10.19
N ASN A 226 10.61 19.13 -11.02
CA ASN A 226 10.63 18.38 -12.26
C ASN A 226 11.62 18.95 -13.28
N ASP A 227 11.70 20.28 -13.41
CA ASP A 227 12.62 20.95 -14.32
C ASP A 227 14.08 20.72 -13.90
N TYR A 228 14.37 20.77 -12.59
CA TYR A 228 15.68 20.41 -12.05
C TYR A 228 16.02 18.96 -12.34
N CYS A 229 15.10 18.02 -12.08
CA CYS A 229 15.29 16.60 -12.33
C CYS A 229 15.58 16.32 -13.81
N LYS A 230 14.81 16.95 -14.71
CA LYS A 230 14.99 16.82 -16.17
C LYS A 230 16.34 17.37 -16.63
N LYS A 231 16.74 18.54 -16.13
CA LYS A 231 18.04 19.17 -16.45
C LYS A 231 19.21 18.29 -16.02
N ASN A 232 19.13 17.65 -14.85
CA ASN A 232 20.19 16.84 -14.28
C ASN A 232 20.08 15.33 -14.60
N ARG A 233 19.05 14.91 -15.36
CA ARG A 233 18.78 13.52 -15.73
C ARG A 233 18.66 12.58 -14.52
N ILE A 234 18.00 13.05 -13.47
CA ILE A 234 17.69 12.25 -12.27
C ILE A 234 16.18 12.12 -12.10
N SER A 235 15.73 11.09 -11.38
CA SER A 235 14.33 10.98 -11.01
C SER A 235 14.02 11.86 -9.78
N PRO A 236 12.76 12.30 -9.60
CA PRO A 236 12.35 12.97 -8.37
C PRO A 236 12.63 12.12 -7.12
N GLN A 237 12.47 10.79 -7.20
CA GLN A 237 12.77 9.88 -6.09
C GLN A 237 14.24 9.99 -5.65
N VAL A 238 15.19 9.97 -6.60
CA VAL A 238 16.62 10.12 -6.30
C VAL A 238 16.89 11.48 -5.66
N LEU A 239 16.29 12.56 -6.17
CA LEU A 239 16.44 13.89 -5.58
C LEU A 239 15.97 13.94 -4.12
N PHE A 240 14.80 13.36 -3.81
CA PHE A 240 14.28 13.34 -2.45
C PHE A 240 15.09 12.45 -1.51
N ILE A 241 15.59 11.30 -1.99
CA ILE A 241 16.49 10.44 -1.21
C ILE A 241 17.79 11.17 -0.90
N LEU A 242 18.38 11.87 -1.88
CA LEU A 242 19.58 12.69 -1.68
C LEU A 242 19.34 13.83 -0.70
N ALA A 243 18.21 14.55 -0.82
CA ALA A 243 17.87 15.60 0.12
C ALA A 243 17.71 15.06 1.56
N MET A 244 17.08 13.88 1.71
CA MET A 244 16.95 13.20 2.99
C MET A 244 18.31 12.73 3.52
N TYR A 245 19.18 12.21 2.65
CA TYR A 245 20.55 11.81 3.00
C TYR A 245 21.35 12.99 3.53
N CYS A 246 21.39 14.11 2.81
CA CYS A 246 22.05 15.33 3.25
C CYS A 246 21.50 15.83 4.59
N TYR A 247 20.16 15.85 4.74
CA TYR A 247 19.52 16.25 5.99
C TYR A 247 19.93 15.36 7.17
N LEU A 248 19.86 14.05 6.99
CA LEU A 248 20.21 13.09 8.04
C LEU A 248 21.71 13.13 8.35
N SER A 249 22.57 13.35 7.35
CA SER A 249 24.02 13.50 7.50
C SER A 249 24.35 14.68 8.41
N MET A 250 23.79 15.85 8.10
CA MET A 250 23.92 17.05 8.95
C MET A 250 23.35 16.83 10.35
N LEU A 251 22.18 16.17 10.45
CA LEU A 251 21.51 15.94 11.74
C LEU A 251 22.31 15.00 12.65
N ASN A 252 22.96 13.99 12.07
CA ASN A 252 23.69 12.96 12.80
C ASN A 252 25.20 13.24 12.90
N ASN A 253 25.69 14.31 12.25
CA ASN A 253 27.10 14.65 12.10
C ASN A 253 27.91 13.46 11.58
N LYS A 254 27.45 12.89 10.46
CA LYS A 254 28.02 11.69 9.83
C LYS A 254 28.03 11.81 8.31
N ASP A 255 29.13 11.43 7.69
CA ASP A 255 29.27 11.45 6.23
C ASP A 255 28.62 10.23 5.56
N GLU A 256 28.62 9.09 6.27
CA GLU A 256 28.04 7.82 5.81
C GLU A 256 26.82 7.41 6.62
N LEU A 257 25.73 7.14 5.90
CA LEU A 257 24.44 6.77 6.47
C LEU A 257 23.75 5.69 5.62
N LEU A 258 23.01 4.82 6.30
CA LEU A 258 22.13 3.87 5.65
C LEU A 258 20.69 4.38 5.71
N ILE A 259 20.02 4.35 4.55
CA ILE A 259 18.62 4.69 4.40
C ILE A 259 17.94 3.49 3.75
N ASN A 260 16.96 2.92 4.45
CA ASN A 260 16.11 1.89 3.86
C ASN A 260 15.10 2.57 2.92
N ASN A 261 15.11 2.15 1.66
CA ASN A 261 14.14 2.56 0.65
C ASN A 261 13.33 1.33 0.23
N ALA A 262 12.01 1.44 0.27
CA ALA A 262 11.15 0.41 -0.29
C ALA A 262 11.22 0.48 -1.81
N LEU A 263 11.54 -0.64 -2.45
CA LEU A 263 11.52 -0.78 -3.90
C LEU A 263 10.34 -1.67 -4.26
N SER A 264 9.48 -1.18 -5.16
CA SER A 264 8.53 -2.02 -5.88
C SER A 264 9.22 -2.43 -7.18
N ILE A 265 9.42 -3.74 -7.36
CA ILE A 265 10.01 -4.33 -8.58
C ILE A 265 8.87 -4.88 -9.42
#